data_AF-Q94782-F1
#
_entry.id   AF-Q94782-F1
#
_cell.length_a   1.000
_cell.length_b   1.000
_cell.length_c   1.000
_cell.angle_alpha   90.00
_cell.angle_beta   90.00
_cell.angle_gamma   90.00
#
_symmetry.space_group_name_H-M   'P 1'
#
loop_
_entity.id
_entity.type
_entity.pdbx_description
1 polymer ?
#
loop_
_entity_poly.entity_id
_entity_poly.type
_entity_poly.pdbx_seq_one_letter_code
_entity_poly.pdbx_strand_id
1 'polypeptide(L)'
;LVPLLRVHWVCFSGMDGAEKADAQKLAKKLGWQTTDRIVDADILVVGSPVTRTPKFLIAVGRGIPVVTGNFLKDGDTAQLEKYVPALSHGSHTYSAGRLRKVIFRECKTPILQGVSFQLGALPRKLRAVAREIILGGGGDIVASPVQQDGAFLFTGKRVLDSVLTISVLTWGNRPVETLEETHR
;
A
#
# COMPACT_ATOMS: atom_id res chain seq x y z
N LEU A 1 1.58 -14.00 22.14
CA LEU A 1 0.90 -12.71 22.39
C LEU A 1 1.42 -11.72 21.36
N VAL A 2 0.57 -11.27 20.43
CA VAL A 2 0.95 -10.20 19.49
C VAL A 2 0.98 -8.90 20.31
N PRO A 3 2.10 -8.17 20.38
CA PRO A 3 2.14 -6.91 21.12
C PRO A 3 1.11 -5.95 20.52
N LEU A 4 0.34 -5.30 21.40
CA LEU A 4 -0.63 -4.29 20.98
C LEU A 4 0.09 -3.17 20.23
N LEU A 5 -0.38 -2.86 19.02
CA LEU A 5 0.18 -1.75 18.24
C LEU A 5 -0.06 -0.45 19.01
N ARG A 6 1.01 0.27 19.31
CA ARG A 6 0.93 1.62 19.87
C ARG A 6 0.91 2.62 18.72
N VAL A 7 -0.21 3.32 18.56
CA VAL A 7 -0.38 4.31 17.49
C VAL A 7 0.03 5.69 18.00
N HIS A 8 1.01 6.30 17.33
CA HIS A 8 1.44 7.67 17.54
C HIS A 8 1.03 8.55 16.36
N TRP A 9 1.25 8.05 15.14
CA TRP A 9 1.04 8.78 13.89
C TRP A 9 0.01 8.10 13.01
N VAL A 10 -1.05 8.82 12.67
CA VAL A 10 -2.07 8.40 11.70
C VAL A 10 -1.94 9.18 10.40
N CYS A 11 -2.09 8.48 9.28
CA CYS A 11 -2.23 9.08 7.97
C CYS A 11 -3.66 8.89 7.44
N PHE A 12 -4.14 9.84 6.64
CA PHE A 12 -5.46 9.79 6.00
C PHE A 12 -5.32 9.77 4.48
N SER A 13 -6.21 9.04 3.80
CA SER A 13 -6.25 9.01 2.34
C SER A 13 -7.63 8.70 1.78
N GLY A 14 -7.91 9.23 0.58
CA GLY A 14 -9.15 8.94 -0.14
C GLY A 14 -10.41 9.53 0.51
N MET A 15 -10.25 10.57 1.33
CA MET A 15 -11.33 11.27 2.01
C MET A 15 -11.55 12.65 1.40
N ASP A 16 -12.79 13.12 1.41
CA ASP A 16 -13.10 14.53 1.14
C ASP A 16 -12.72 15.44 2.33
N GLY A 17 -12.88 16.75 2.16
CA GLY A 17 -12.49 17.73 3.18
C GLY A 17 -13.28 17.60 4.50
N ALA A 18 -14.56 17.27 4.44
CA ALA A 18 -15.40 17.12 5.62
C ALA A 18 -15.11 15.80 6.34
N GLU A 19 -15.05 14.70 5.59
CA GLU A 19 -14.70 13.37 6.11
C GLU A 19 -13.30 13.38 6.76
N LYS A 20 -12.31 14.01 6.10
CA LYS A 20 -10.96 14.15 6.66
C LYS A 20 -10.97 14.96 7.97
N ALA A 21 -11.70 16.07 8.02
CA ALA A 21 -11.76 16.91 9.21
C ALA A 21 -12.36 16.15 10.41
N ASP A 22 -13.41 15.36 10.18
CA ASP A 22 -14.03 14.56 11.23
C ASP A 22 -13.15 13.40 11.68
N ALA A 23 -12.48 12.72 10.73
CA ALA A 23 -11.50 11.69 11.05
C ALA A 23 -10.31 12.24 11.88
N GLN A 24 -9.83 13.44 11.55
CA GLN A 24 -8.78 14.11 12.32
C GLN A 24 -9.23 14.49 13.74
N LYS A 25 -10.48 14.94 13.92
CA LYS A 25 -11.05 15.19 15.25
C LYS A 25 -11.10 13.93 16.10
N LEU A 26 -11.51 12.80 15.52
CA LEU A 26 -11.57 11.51 16.22
C LEU A 26 -10.17 11.01 16.59
N ALA A 27 -9.21 11.04 15.67
CA ALA A 27 -7.83 10.67 15.96
C ALA A 27 -7.21 11.52 17.08
N LYS A 28 -7.49 12.83 17.09
CA LYS A 28 -7.05 13.72 18.17
C LYS A 28 -7.66 13.34 19.53
N LYS A 29 -8.93 12.93 19.58
CA LYS A 29 -9.58 12.43 20.81
C LYS A 29 -8.91 11.15 21.32
N LEU A 30 -8.39 10.32 20.43
CA LEU A 30 -7.61 9.12 20.75
C LEU A 30 -6.15 9.43 21.12
N GLY A 31 -5.74 10.70 21.12
CA GLY A 31 -4.39 11.14 21.46
C GLY A 31 -3.34 10.95 20.36
N TRP A 32 -3.78 10.69 19.11
CA TRP A 32 -2.87 10.45 17.99
C TRP A 32 -2.54 11.75 17.24
N GLN A 33 -1.33 11.78 16.68
CA GLN A 33 -0.86 12.87 15.82
C GLN A 33 -1.10 12.51 14.36
N THR A 34 -1.29 13.52 13.52
CA THR A 34 -1.56 13.31 12.09
C THR A 34 -0.32 13.58 11.26
N THR A 35 -0.03 12.71 10.29
CA THR A 35 1.03 12.91 9.30
C THR A 35 0.49 12.81 7.88
N ASP A 36 1.04 13.60 6.96
CA ASP A 36 0.75 13.45 5.54
C ASP A 36 1.67 12.43 4.84
N ARG A 37 2.78 12.04 5.47
CA ARG A 37 3.75 11.08 4.94
C ARG A 37 3.39 9.68 5.42
N ILE A 38 2.94 8.83 4.50
CA ILE A 38 2.53 7.46 4.84
C ILE A 38 3.68 6.62 5.42
N VAL A 39 4.93 6.91 5.04
CA VAL A 39 6.11 6.18 5.54
C VAL A 39 6.43 6.43 7.01
N ASP A 40 5.89 7.52 7.58
CA ASP A 40 6.06 7.90 8.98
C ASP A 40 4.86 7.48 9.85
N ALA A 41 3.85 6.84 9.25
CA ALA A 41 2.59 6.53 9.92
C ALA A 41 2.57 5.10 10.47
N ASP A 42 1.98 4.94 11.67
CA ASP A 42 1.73 3.63 12.26
C ASP A 42 0.47 2.99 11.67
N ILE A 43 -0.46 3.80 11.14
CA ILE A 43 -1.71 3.36 10.54
C ILE A 43 -2.17 4.32 9.44
N LEU A 44 -2.79 3.75 8.41
CA LEU A 44 -3.53 4.48 7.37
C LEU A 44 -5.04 4.29 7.58
N VAL A 45 -5.76 5.41 7.74
CA VAL A 45 -7.22 5.43 7.71
C VAL A 45 -7.69 5.90 6.34
N VAL A 46 -8.60 5.14 5.74
CA VAL A 46 -9.11 5.40 4.39
C VAL A 46 -10.58 5.80 4.40
N GLY A 47 -10.94 6.66 3.44
CA GLY A 47 -12.31 7.09 3.22
C GLY A 47 -13.22 5.98 2.68
N SER A 48 -14.52 6.27 2.65
CA SER A 48 -15.55 5.38 2.09
C SER A 48 -16.34 6.10 0.98
N PRO A 49 -16.38 5.57 -0.27
CA PRO A 49 -15.81 4.30 -0.70
C PRO A 49 -14.27 4.32 -0.76
N VAL A 50 -13.66 3.16 -0.57
CA VAL A 50 -12.20 3.01 -0.56
C VAL A 50 -11.65 3.22 -1.97
N THR A 51 -10.65 4.08 -2.10
CA THR A 51 -10.03 4.42 -3.38
C THR A 51 -8.57 3.98 -3.45
N ARG A 52 -8.12 3.67 -4.67
CA ARG A 52 -6.73 3.26 -4.94
C ARG A 52 -5.81 4.48 -5.02
N THR A 53 -5.36 4.98 -3.87
CA THR A 53 -4.43 6.11 -3.78
C THR A 53 -2.97 5.66 -3.66
N PRO A 54 -1.98 6.54 -3.93
CA PRO A 54 -0.57 6.22 -3.68
C PRO A 54 -0.29 5.81 -2.23
N LYS A 55 -0.85 6.53 -1.25
CA LYS A 55 -0.74 6.19 0.18
C LYS A 55 -1.29 4.79 0.48
N PHE A 56 -2.44 4.43 -0.10
CA PHE A 56 -3.01 3.08 0.05
C PHE A 56 -2.03 2.01 -0.44
N LEU A 57 -1.49 2.18 -1.65
CA LEU A 57 -0.58 1.21 -2.27
C LEU A 57 0.72 1.07 -1.46
N ILE A 58 1.28 2.19 -0.99
CA ILE A 58 2.50 2.19 -0.17
C ILE A 58 2.23 1.51 1.18
N ALA A 59 1.10 1.80 1.83
CA ALA A 59 0.75 1.18 3.11
C ALA A 59 0.65 -0.34 3.01
N VAL A 60 -0.07 -0.85 1.99
CA VAL A 60 -0.17 -2.29 1.71
C VAL A 60 1.21 -2.88 1.39
N GLY A 61 2.00 -2.22 0.54
CA GLY A 61 3.34 -2.66 0.16
C GLY A 61 4.31 -2.74 1.34
N ARG A 62 4.15 -1.89 2.36
CA ARG A 62 4.95 -1.90 3.59
C ARG A 62 4.39 -2.77 4.72
N GLY A 63 3.14 -3.21 4.62
CA GLY A 63 2.47 -3.86 5.74
C GLY A 63 2.08 -2.89 6.87
N ILE A 64 1.89 -1.60 6.54
CA ILE A 64 1.29 -0.62 7.45
C ILE A 64 -0.20 -0.93 7.52
N PRO A 65 -0.80 -1.08 8.72
CA PRO A 65 -2.22 -1.30 8.90
C PRO A 65 -3.08 -0.30 8.10
N VAL A 66 -4.03 -0.82 7.32
CA VAL A 66 -5.00 -0.01 6.56
C VAL A 66 -6.40 -0.31 7.09
N VAL A 67 -7.12 0.71 7.53
CA VAL A 67 -8.43 0.56 8.15
C VAL A 67 -9.43 1.61 7.65
N THR A 68 -10.72 1.31 7.75
CA THR A 68 -11.80 2.28 7.48
C THR A 68 -11.96 3.30 8.61
N GLY A 69 -12.57 4.45 8.33
CA GLY A 69 -12.87 5.48 9.33
C GLY A 69 -13.68 5.00 10.55
N ASN A 70 -14.43 3.90 10.43
CA ASN A 70 -15.18 3.31 11.56
C ASN A 70 -14.28 2.88 12.72
N PHE A 71 -13.01 2.51 12.45
CA PHE A 71 -12.02 2.19 13.47
C PHE A 71 -11.80 3.32 14.48
N LEU A 72 -11.95 4.58 14.04
CA LEU A 72 -11.68 5.75 14.89
C LEU A 72 -12.74 5.97 15.99
N LYS A 73 -13.83 5.19 16.00
CA LYS A 73 -14.88 5.30 17.02
C LYS A 73 -14.44 4.72 18.37
N ASP A 74 -13.69 3.61 18.35
CA ASP A 74 -13.17 2.96 19.55
C ASP A 74 -11.63 3.04 19.65
N GLY A 75 -10.93 3.10 18.52
CA GLY A 75 -9.47 3.11 18.47
C GLY A 75 -8.83 1.84 19.00
N ASP A 76 -9.56 0.72 19.08
CA ASP A 76 -9.08 -0.53 19.67
C ASP A 76 -8.10 -1.23 18.74
N THR A 77 -6.80 -1.03 18.98
CA THR A 77 -5.74 -1.57 18.12
C THR A 77 -5.66 -3.10 18.15
N ALA A 78 -6.27 -3.77 19.14
CA ALA A 78 -6.40 -5.23 19.15
C ALA A 78 -7.34 -5.74 18.04
N GLN A 79 -8.19 -4.87 17.49
CA GLN A 79 -9.23 -5.22 16.53
C GLN A 79 -9.00 -4.64 15.12
N LEU A 80 -7.80 -4.11 14.83
CA LEU A 80 -7.45 -3.49 13.54
C LEU A 80 -7.89 -4.32 12.32
N GLU A 81 -7.69 -5.63 12.39
CA GLU A 81 -7.97 -6.55 11.29
C GLU A 81 -9.46 -6.59 10.89
N LYS A 82 -10.38 -6.28 11.83
CA LYS A 82 -11.83 -6.20 11.56
C LYS A 82 -12.20 -5.00 10.68
N TYR A 83 -11.35 -3.97 10.69
CA TYR A 83 -11.58 -2.72 9.99
C TYR A 83 -10.87 -2.63 8.64
N VAL A 84 -10.19 -3.71 8.21
CA VAL A 84 -9.53 -3.77 6.91
C VAL A 84 -10.55 -3.59 5.78
N PRO A 85 -10.36 -2.63 4.86
CA PRO A 85 -11.30 -2.39 3.79
C PRO A 85 -11.25 -3.47 2.71
N ALA A 86 -12.31 -3.58 1.91
CA ALA A 86 -12.23 -4.13 0.56
C ALA A 86 -11.95 -2.99 -0.44
N LEU A 87 -11.28 -3.31 -1.56
CA LEU A 87 -10.99 -2.36 -2.62
C LEU A 87 -11.48 -2.91 -3.97
N SER A 88 -12.30 -2.14 -4.67
CA SER A 88 -12.65 -2.43 -6.06
C SER A 88 -12.07 -1.33 -6.96
N HIS A 89 -11.37 -1.73 -8.02
CA HIS A 89 -10.79 -0.81 -8.98
C HIS A 89 -10.79 -1.43 -10.39
N GLY A 90 -11.57 -0.84 -11.31
CA GLY A 90 -11.77 -1.42 -12.64
C GLY A 90 -12.42 -2.80 -12.55
N SER A 91 -11.84 -3.79 -13.22
CA SER A 91 -12.28 -5.20 -13.19
C SER A 91 -11.73 -6.00 -11.99
N HIS A 92 -10.93 -5.38 -11.13
CA HIS A 92 -10.28 -6.07 -10.01
C HIS A 92 -10.96 -5.73 -8.68
N THR A 93 -11.27 -6.78 -7.91
CA THR A 93 -11.75 -6.66 -6.53
C THR A 93 -10.79 -7.38 -5.58
N TYR A 94 -10.30 -6.64 -4.61
CA TYR A 94 -9.48 -7.11 -3.51
C TYR A 94 -10.35 -7.17 -2.27
N SER A 95 -10.78 -8.38 -1.90
CA SER A 95 -11.53 -8.61 -0.65
C SER A 95 -10.72 -8.19 0.57
N ALA A 96 -11.39 -7.78 1.65
CA ALA A 96 -10.77 -7.47 2.94
C ALA A 96 -9.87 -8.62 3.44
N GLY A 97 -10.29 -9.88 3.31
CA GLY A 97 -9.49 -11.04 3.72
C GLY A 97 -8.16 -11.18 2.99
N ARG A 98 -8.11 -10.88 1.68
CA ARG A 98 -6.87 -10.87 0.88
C ARG A 98 -5.95 -9.72 1.30
N LEU A 99 -6.50 -8.52 1.50
CA LEU A 99 -5.72 -7.36 1.95
C LEU A 99 -5.16 -7.58 3.35
N ARG A 100 -5.96 -8.15 4.27
CA ARG A 100 -5.53 -8.52 5.63
C ARG A 100 -4.28 -9.41 5.60
N LYS A 101 -4.26 -10.46 4.76
CA LYS A 101 -3.08 -11.35 4.63
C LYS A 101 -1.81 -10.59 4.22
N VAL A 102 -1.93 -9.63 3.30
CA VAL A 102 -0.79 -8.86 2.79
C VAL A 102 -0.32 -7.82 3.81
N ILE A 103 -1.25 -7.12 4.47
CA ILE A 103 -0.97 -6.06 5.44
C ILE A 103 -0.34 -6.65 6.71
N PHE A 104 -0.93 -7.72 7.24
CA PHE A 104 -0.53 -8.33 8.51
C PHE A 104 0.44 -9.52 8.35
N ARG A 105 1.09 -9.64 7.18
CA ARG A 105 2.14 -10.65 6.97
C ARG A 105 3.25 -10.56 8.01
N GLU A 106 3.91 -11.70 8.28
CA GLU A 106 4.99 -11.81 9.26
C GLU A 106 6.24 -11.00 8.85
N CYS A 107 6.62 -11.08 7.57
CA CYS A 107 7.76 -10.34 7.04
C CYS A 107 7.41 -8.86 6.80
N LYS A 108 7.94 -7.97 7.65
CA LYS A 108 7.70 -6.51 7.57
C LYS A 108 8.60 -5.79 6.56
N THR A 109 9.46 -6.51 5.85
CA THR A 109 10.23 -5.99 4.72
C THR A 109 9.28 -5.38 3.67
N PRO A 110 9.50 -4.14 3.23
CA PRO A 110 8.75 -3.54 2.13
C PRO A 110 8.80 -4.42 0.88
N ILE A 111 7.68 -4.57 0.19
CA ILE A 111 7.56 -5.58 -0.86
C ILE A 111 8.42 -5.32 -2.09
N LEU A 112 8.81 -4.06 -2.32
CA LEU A 112 9.66 -3.69 -3.44
C LEU A 112 11.13 -3.61 -3.04
N GLN A 113 11.49 -3.99 -1.81
CA GLN A 113 12.89 -3.95 -1.36
C GLN A 113 13.77 -4.83 -2.24
N GLY A 114 14.88 -4.23 -2.73
CA GLY A 114 15.82 -4.89 -3.64
C GLY A 114 15.35 -4.94 -5.09
N VAL A 115 14.22 -4.33 -5.45
CA VAL A 115 13.70 -4.30 -6.81
C VAL A 115 13.96 -2.92 -7.43
N SER A 116 14.60 -2.92 -8.60
CA SER A 116 14.88 -1.71 -9.38
C SER A 116 13.94 -1.55 -10.56
N PHE A 117 13.51 -0.31 -10.82
CA PHE A 117 12.54 0.01 -11.85
C PHE A 117 13.00 1.12 -12.80
N GLN A 118 12.66 0.97 -14.08
CA GLN A 118 12.87 2.02 -15.08
C GLN A 118 11.54 2.68 -15.46
N LEU A 119 11.46 4.01 -15.35
CA LEU A 119 10.23 4.78 -15.62
C LEU A 119 10.20 5.43 -17.01
N GLY A 120 11.23 5.22 -17.84
CA GLY A 120 11.39 5.85 -19.15
C GLY A 120 10.20 5.62 -20.09
N ALA A 121 9.62 4.42 -20.06
CA ALA A 121 8.47 4.04 -20.89
C ALA A 121 7.11 4.55 -20.37
N LEU A 122 7.05 5.18 -19.19
CA LEU A 122 5.79 5.70 -18.65
C LEU A 122 5.49 7.11 -19.18
N PRO A 123 4.21 7.45 -19.43
CA PRO A 123 3.79 8.83 -19.69
C PRO A 123 4.25 9.77 -18.58
N ARG A 124 4.73 10.97 -18.93
CA ARG A 124 5.27 11.96 -17.97
C ARG A 124 4.34 12.22 -16.78
N LYS A 125 3.02 12.29 -17.03
CA LYS A 125 1.99 12.48 -16.00
C LYS A 125 1.90 11.36 -14.96
N LEU A 126 2.30 10.14 -15.32
CA LEU A 126 2.27 8.96 -14.44
C LEU A 126 3.59 8.72 -13.72
N ARG A 127 4.71 9.26 -14.24
CA ARG A 127 6.05 9.03 -13.67
C ARG A 127 6.17 9.49 -12.22
N ALA A 128 5.58 10.64 -11.88
CA ALA A 128 5.65 11.17 -10.51
C ALA A 128 4.96 10.23 -9.52
N VAL A 129 3.73 9.81 -9.83
CA VAL A 129 2.94 8.89 -9.00
C VAL A 129 3.60 7.50 -8.93
N ALA A 130 4.08 6.98 -10.06
CA ALA A 130 4.79 5.70 -10.08
C ALA A 130 6.06 5.75 -9.24
N ARG A 131 6.84 6.84 -9.34
CA ARG A 131 8.03 7.08 -8.52
C ARG A 131 7.70 7.08 -7.04
N GLU A 132 6.65 7.81 -6.65
CA GLU A 132 6.20 7.88 -5.27
C GLU A 132 5.87 6.50 -4.70
N ILE A 133 5.10 5.69 -5.45
CA ILE A 133 4.70 4.35 -5.03
C ILE A 133 5.89 3.40 -4.94
N ILE A 134 6.79 3.45 -5.92
CA ILE A 134 7.97 2.56 -5.96
C ILE A 134 8.91 2.85 -4.79
N LEU A 135 9.32 4.10 -4.64
CA LEU A 135 10.21 4.51 -3.54
C LEU A 135 9.52 4.31 -2.18
N GLY A 136 8.24 4.66 -2.11
CA GLY A 136 7.42 4.41 -0.93
C GLY A 136 7.33 2.93 -0.60
N GLY A 137 7.21 2.04 -1.59
CA GLY A 137 7.21 0.59 -1.42
C GLY A 137 8.58 -0.04 -1.14
N GLY A 138 9.65 0.76 -1.07
CA GLY A 138 11.02 0.33 -0.77
C GLY A 138 11.85 -0.08 -1.98
N GLY A 139 11.37 0.15 -3.20
CA GLY A 139 12.12 -0.12 -4.43
C GLY A 139 12.92 1.07 -4.91
N ASP A 140 13.75 0.83 -5.92
CA ASP A 140 14.68 1.82 -6.48
C ASP A 140 14.31 2.20 -7.91
N ILE A 141 14.80 3.37 -8.35
CA ILE A 141 14.57 3.87 -9.72
C ILE A 141 15.91 4.09 -10.40
N VAL A 142 16.10 3.39 -11.52
CA VAL A 142 17.31 3.51 -12.34
C VAL A 142 17.08 4.45 -13.53
N ALA A 143 18.06 5.31 -13.80
CA ALA A 143 17.98 6.34 -14.84
C ALA A 143 18.32 5.81 -16.25
N SER A 144 19.15 4.77 -16.35
CA SER A 144 19.64 4.18 -17.59
C SER A 144 19.39 2.67 -17.61
N PRO A 145 19.33 2.03 -18.80
CA PRO A 145 19.34 0.58 -18.88
C PRO A 145 20.71 0.10 -18.41
N VAL A 146 20.85 -0.11 -17.11
CA VAL A 146 21.92 -0.96 -16.60
C VAL A 146 21.50 -2.36 -17.02
N GLN A 147 22.34 -3.04 -17.81
CA GLN A 147 22.29 -4.49 -17.95
C GLN A 147 22.51 -5.10 -16.55
N GLN A 148 21.45 -5.10 -15.75
CA GLN A 148 21.33 -5.92 -14.57
C GLN A 148 20.21 -6.89 -14.88
N ASP A 149 20.57 -8.17 -14.97
CA ASP A 149 19.62 -9.28 -14.96
C ASP A 149 18.66 -9.06 -13.78
N GLY A 150 17.41 -8.70 -14.07
CA GLY A 150 16.37 -8.50 -13.06
C GLY A 150 15.68 -7.13 -13.01
N ALA A 151 16.04 -6.16 -13.86
CA ALA A 151 15.31 -4.88 -13.91
C ALA A 151 13.92 -5.03 -14.58
N PHE A 152 12.84 -4.72 -13.85
CA PHE A 152 11.48 -4.79 -14.39
C PHE A 152 11.16 -3.57 -15.27
N LEU A 153 10.89 -3.82 -16.54
CA LEU A 153 10.45 -2.81 -17.51
C LEU A 153 8.92 -2.62 -17.43
N PHE A 154 8.47 -1.42 -17.06
CA PHE A 154 7.05 -1.11 -17.02
C PHE A 154 6.55 -0.46 -18.32
N THR A 155 5.75 -1.20 -19.08
CA THR A 155 4.91 -0.62 -20.15
C THR A 155 3.58 -0.15 -19.58
N GLY A 156 3.40 1.18 -19.48
CA GLY A 156 2.15 1.98 -19.46
C GLY A 156 0.94 1.57 -18.61
N LYS A 157 0.41 0.35 -18.77
CA LYS A 157 -0.84 -0.13 -18.15
C LYS A 157 -0.65 -1.05 -16.94
N ARG A 158 0.53 -1.62 -16.70
CA ARG A 158 0.73 -2.65 -15.66
C ARG A 158 1.23 -2.15 -14.30
N VAL A 159 1.79 -0.95 -14.18
CA VAL A 159 2.50 -0.47 -12.95
C VAL A 159 1.66 -0.58 -11.68
N LEU A 160 0.42 -0.09 -11.71
CA LEU A 160 -0.42 0.06 -10.51
C LEU A 160 -1.17 -1.23 -10.15
N ASP A 161 -1.55 -2.01 -11.16
CA ASP A 161 -2.08 -3.34 -10.93
C ASP A 161 -0.97 -4.26 -10.46
N SER A 162 0.25 -4.16 -11.01
CA SER A 162 1.41 -4.94 -10.60
C SER A 162 1.79 -4.75 -9.14
N VAL A 163 1.70 -3.58 -8.50
CA VAL A 163 2.08 -3.51 -7.06
C VAL A 163 1.09 -4.29 -6.19
N LEU A 164 -0.22 -4.13 -6.38
CA LEU A 164 -1.22 -4.92 -5.66
C LEU A 164 -1.23 -6.39 -6.10
N THR A 165 -1.00 -6.65 -7.38
CA THR A 165 -0.98 -8.00 -7.98
C THR A 165 0.29 -8.74 -7.59
N ILE A 166 1.47 -8.13 -7.63
CA ILE A 166 2.72 -8.67 -7.05
C ILE A 166 2.50 -8.91 -5.57
N SER A 167 1.89 -7.98 -4.82
CA SER A 167 1.64 -8.18 -3.39
C SER A 167 0.69 -9.32 -3.05
N VAL A 168 -0.37 -9.49 -3.85
CA VAL A 168 -1.39 -10.51 -3.63
C VAL A 168 -0.99 -11.85 -4.23
N LEU A 169 -0.27 -11.89 -5.37
CA LEU A 169 0.19 -13.11 -6.03
C LEU A 169 1.42 -13.69 -5.33
N THR A 170 2.42 -12.89 -4.94
CA THR A 170 3.64 -13.40 -4.29
C THR A 170 3.39 -13.96 -2.89
N TRP A 171 2.23 -13.74 -2.27
CA TRP A 171 1.91 -14.28 -0.94
C TRP A 171 0.58 -15.03 -0.87
N GLY A 172 -0.25 -14.95 -1.92
CA GLY A 172 -1.45 -15.76 -2.06
C GLY A 172 -1.17 -17.20 -2.50
N ASN A 173 -0.05 -17.42 -3.21
CA ASN A 173 0.48 -18.70 -3.64
C ASN A 173 2.02 -18.61 -3.61
N ARG A 174 2.73 -19.47 -2.86
CA ARG A 174 4.11 -19.82 -3.21
C ARG A 174 4.22 -21.35 -3.16
N PRO A 175 5.02 -21.95 -4.05
CA PRO A 175 6.48 -21.84 -3.93
C PRO A 175 7.08 -20.85 -4.94
N VAL A 176 8.28 -20.39 -4.60
CA VAL A 176 9.15 -19.60 -5.46
C VAL A 176 9.64 -20.53 -6.59
N GLU A 177 8.97 -20.49 -7.73
CA GLU A 177 9.56 -20.89 -9.00
C GLU A 177 9.51 -19.70 -9.94
N THR A 178 10.71 -19.32 -10.39
CA THR A 178 11.07 -18.45 -11.49
C THR A 178 9.91 -18.03 -12.39
N LEU A 179 9.62 -16.72 -12.40
CA LEU A 179 8.91 -16.04 -13.49
C LEU A 179 9.82 -15.94 -14.72
N GLU A 180 10.27 -17.07 -15.23
CA GLU A 180 10.61 -17.22 -16.64
C GLU A 180 9.39 -17.89 -17.30
N GLU A 181 9.13 -17.56 -18.57
CA GLU A 181 8.01 -18.06 -19.36
C GLU A 181 6.65 -17.35 -19.17
N THR A 182 6.55 -16.17 -19.78
CA THR A 182 5.35 -15.86 -20.58
C THR A 182 5.75 -15.16 -21.87
N HIS A 183 6.55 -15.86 -22.67
CA HIS A 183 6.71 -15.63 -24.10
C HIS A 183 6.58 -16.98 -24.81
N ARG A 184 5.33 -17.38 -25.08
CA ARG A 184 4.92 -18.05 -26.32
C ARG A 184 3.54 -17.53 -26.68
#